data_AF-A0A8T4QFP6-F1
#
_entry.id   AF-A0A8T4QFP6-F1
#
_cell.length_a   1.000
_cell.length_b   1.000
_cell.length_c   1.000
_cell.angle_alpha   90.00
_cell.angle_beta   90.00
_cell.angle_gamma   90.00
#
_symmetry.space_group_name_H-M   'P 1'
#
loop_
_entity.id
_entity.type
_entity.pdbx_description
1 polymer ?
#
loop_
_entity_poly.entity_id
_entity_poly.type
_entity_poly.pdbx_seq_one_letter_code
_entity_poly.pdbx_strand_id
1 'polypeptide(L)'
;MEEEYNWELILKVSVPVALIEAYLFYISISNGWKWFSLIIGLALTGIIVNLKDKKKNNVFTAVAIVFLVALIVRLLKNFGVL
;
A
#
# COMPACT_ATOMS: atom_id res chain seq x y z
N MET A 1 -7.12 -26.06 -0.57
CA MET A 1 -5.69 -25.90 -0.88
C MET A 1 -5.30 -24.56 -0.31
N GLU A 2 -4.35 -24.51 0.63
CA GLU A 2 -3.77 -23.24 1.08
C GLU A 2 -3.17 -22.56 -0.14
N GLU A 3 -3.68 -21.39 -0.49
CA GLU A 3 -3.10 -20.63 -1.58
C GLU A 3 -1.72 -20.17 -1.14
N GLU A 4 -0.69 -20.75 -1.75
CA GLU A 4 0.69 -20.46 -1.39
C GLU A 4 1.01 -19.01 -1.80
N TYR A 5 0.95 -18.11 -0.80
CA TYR A 5 1.26 -16.69 -0.95
C TYR A 5 2.75 -16.49 -1.19
N ASN A 6 3.10 -15.67 -2.17
CA ASN A 6 4.48 -15.28 -2.43
C ASN A 6 4.85 -14.08 -1.53
N TRP A 7 5.02 -14.34 -0.24
CA TRP A 7 5.28 -13.30 0.77
C TRP A 7 6.54 -12.47 0.48
N GLU A 8 7.58 -13.09 -0.06
CA GLU A 8 8.81 -12.39 -0.45
C GLU A 8 8.51 -11.30 -1.48
N LEU A 9 7.79 -11.64 -2.55
CA LEU A 9 7.39 -10.68 -3.58
C LEU A 9 6.45 -9.62 -3.03
N ILE A 10 5.43 -10.03 -2.28
CA ILE A 10 4.43 -9.14 -1.70
C ILE A 10 5.13 -8.06 -0.87
N LEU A 11 5.96 -8.45 0.09
CA LEU A 11 6.63 -7.53 1.00
C LEU A 11 7.65 -6.64 0.28
N LYS A 12 8.40 -7.21 -0.66
CA LYS A 12 9.42 -6.45 -1.43
C LYS A 12 8.81 -5.31 -2.25
N VAL A 13 7.56 -5.44 -2.69
CA VAL A 13 6.85 -4.40 -3.45
C VAL A 13 6.01 -3.51 -2.54
N SER A 14 5.21 -4.09 -1.63
CA SER A 14 4.25 -3.34 -0.83
C SER A 14 4.93 -2.48 0.24
N VAL A 15 6.03 -2.93 0.86
CA VAL A 15 6.69 -2.18 1.95
C VAL A 15 7.25 -0.83 1.47
N PRO A 16 8.04 -0.74 0.38
CA PRO A 16 8.53 0.55 -0.10
C PRO A 16 7.41 1.53 -0.45
N VAL A 17 6.36 1.05 -1.13
CA VAL A 17 5.21 1.89 -1.52
C VAL A 17 4.44 2.34 -0.27
N ALA A 18 4.22 1.43 0.69
CA ALA A 18 3.55 1.75 1.94
C ALA A 18 4.31 2.81 2.76
N LEU A 19 5.64 2.79 2.76
CA LEU A 19 6.46 3.81 3.44
C LEU A 19 6.32 5.19 2.79
N ILE A 20 6.29 5.24 1.45
CA ILE A 20 6.07 6.50 0.71
C ILE A 20 4.69 7.06 1.04
N GLU A 21 3.65 6.22 0.97
CA GLU A 21 2.27 6.63 1.27
C GLU A 21 2.12 7.04 2.74
N ALA A 22 2.72 6.31 3.68
CA ALA A 22 2.77 6.69 5.08
C ALA A 22 3.33 8.11 5.26
N TYR A 23 4.46 8.41 4.63
CA TYR A 23 5.07 9.73 4.69
C TYR A 23 4.16 10.83 4.11
N LEU A 24 3.52 10.57 2.96
CA LEU A 24 2.60 11.52 2.33
C LEU A 24 1.35 11.80 3.18
N PHE A 25 0.83 10.77 3.84
CA PHE A 25 -0.30 10.94 4.76
C PHE A 25 0.10 11.66 6.05
N TYR A 26 1.35 11.48 6.51
CA TYR A 26 1.92 12.16 7.66
C TYR A 26 2.15 13.66 7.41
N ILE A 27 2.65 14.08 6.25
CA ILE A 27 2.89 15.50 5.98
C ILE A 27 1.60 16.30 5.72
N SER A 28 1.68 17.63 5.82
CA SER A 28 0.55 18.55 5.61
C SER A 28 0.40 18.97 4.15
N ILE A 29 0.19 18.00 3.26
CA ILE A 29 -0.23 18.25 1.87
C ILE A 29 -1.76 18.20 1.75
N SER A 30 -2.31 18.69 0.63
CA SER A 30 -3.77 18.66 0.42
C SER A 30 -4.30 17.22 0.41
N ASN A 31 -5.50 17.03 0.98
CA ASN A 31 -6.13 15.71 1.02
C ASN A 31 -6.35 15.11 -0.38
N GLY A 32 -6.60 15.95 -1.40
CA GLY A 32 -6.73 15.49 -2.78
C GLY A 32 -5.45 14.83 -3.29
N TRP A 33 -4.29 15.46 -3.06
CA TRP A 33 -2.98 14.92 -3.47
C TRP A 33 -2.62 13.62 -2.73
N LYS A 34 -2.98 13.50 -1.45
CA LYS A 34 -2.79 12.26 -0.68
C LYS A 34 -3.51 11.07 -1.31
N TRP A 35 -4.80 11.25 -1.57
CA TRP A 35 -5.62 10.19 -2.15
C TRP A 35 -5.23 9.89 -3.60
N PHE A 36 -4.85 10.91 -4.36
CA PHE A 36 -4.36 10.72 -5.72
C PHE A 36 -3.06 9.90 -5.74
N SER A 37 -2.10 10.23 -4.86
CA SER A 37 -0.88 9.42 -4.70
C SER A 37 -1.22 7.99 -4.32
N LEU A 38 -2.11 7.79 -3.35
CA LEU A 38 -2.50 6.45 -2.91
C LEU A 38 -3.06 5.63 -4.07
N ILE A 39 -3.96 6.19 -4.89
CA ILE A 39 -4.50 5.50 -6.06
C ILE A 39 -3.38 5.06 -7.01
N ILE A 40 -2.39 5.93 -7.26
CA ILE A 40 -1.23 5.62 -8.10
C ILE A 40 -0.37 4.52 -7.46
N GLY A 41 -0.08 4.63 -6.16
CA GLY A 41 0.72 3.65 -5.41
C GLY A 41 0.06 2.26 -5.39
N LEU A 42 -1.26 2.20 -5.20
CA LEU A 42 -2.04 0.96 -5.28
C LEU A 42 -2.00 0.36 -6.69
N ALA A 43 -2.19 1.18 -7.73
CA ALA A 43 -2.13 0.72 -9.11
C ALA A 43 -0.73 0.17 -9.47
N LEU A 44 0.34 0.88 -9.11
CA LEU A 44 1.72 0.45 -9.33
C LEU A 44 2.03 -0.85 -8.61
N THR A 45 1.65 -0.96 -7.32
CA THR A 45 1.84 -2.18 -6.53
C THR A 45 1.14 -3.36 -7.19
N GLY A 46 -0.12 -3.18 -7.59
CA GLY A 46 -0.90 -4.21 -8.25
C GLY A 46 -0.29 -4.65 -9.58
N ILE A 47 0.14 -3.70 -10.42
CA ILE A 47 0.77 -3.97 -11.71
C ILE A 47 2.08 -4.74 -11.53
N ILE A 48 2.97 -4.27 -10.64
CA ILE A 48 4.29 -4.89 -10.43
C ILE A 48 4.14 -6.33 -9.94
N VAL A 49 3.24 -6.57 -8.96
CA VAL A 49 3.01 -7.92 -8.45
C VAL A 49 2.39 -8.80 -9.53
N ASN A 50 1.38 -8.32 -10.27
CA ASN A 50 0.72 -9.09 -11.33
C ASN A 50 1.67 -9.47 -12.48
N LEU A 51 2.65 -8.63 -12.79
CA LEU A 51 3.67 -8.92 -13.81
C LEU A 51 4.65 -10.02 -13.36
N LYS A 52 4.92 -10.12 -12.06
CA LYS A 52 5.86 -11.10 -11.49
C LYS A 52 5.17 -12.39 -11.05
N ASP A 53 3.92 -12.30 -10.62
CA ASP A 53 3.10 -13.41 -10.16
C ASP A 53 1.64 -13.16 -10.53
N LYS A 54 1.10 -14.04 -11.39
CA LYS A 54 -0.28 -13.93 -11.91
C LYS A 54 -1.34 -14.37 -10.89
N LYS A 55 -0.95 -14.83 -9.69
CA LYS A 55 -1.88 -15.18 -8.61
C LYS A 55 -2.60 -13.91 -8.11
N LYS A 56 -3.90 -13.82 -8.39
CA LYS A 56 -4.75 -12.68 -7.99
C LYS A 56 -4.69 -12.36 -6.49
N ASN A 57 -4.54 -13.38 -5.65
CA ASN A 57 -4.50 -13.19 -4.20
C ASN A 57 -3.22 -12.50 -3.74
N ASN A 58 -2.09 -12.72 -4.42
CA ASN A 58 -0.84 -12.00 -4.11
C ASN A 58 -0.95 -10.52 -4.49
N VAL A 59 -1.57 -10.23 -5.65
CA VAL A 59 -1.86 -8.86 -6.09
C VAL A 59 -2.76 -8.15 -5.07
N PHE A 60 -3.87 -8.77 -4.69
CA PHE A 60 -4.82 -8.20 -3.75
C PHE A 60 -4.18 -7.96 -2.38
N THR A 61 -3.46 -8.95 -1.84
CA THR A 61 -2.77 -8.83 -0.55
C THR A 61 -1.73 -7.71 -0.56
N ALA A 62 -0.93 -7.57 -1.62
CA ALA A 62 0.05 -6.50 -1.71
C ALA A 62 -0.57 -5.11 -1.73
N VAL A 63 -1.64 -4.93 -2.51
CA VAL A 63 -2.40 -3.68 -2.59
C VAL A 63 -3.08 -3.37 -1.25
N ALA A 64 -3.66 -4.38 -0.59
CA ALA A 64 -4.31 -4.23 0.70
C ALA A 64 -3.32 -3.76 1.79
N ILE A 65 -2.09 -4.29 1.81
CA ILE A 65 -1.06 -3.84 2.76
C ILE A 65 -0.79 -2.34 2.62
N VAL A 66 -0.56 -1.85 1.39
CA VAL A 66 -0.30 -0.43 1.13
C VAL A 66 -1.48 0.44 1.60
N PHE A 67 -2.69 0.03 1.26
CA PHE A 67 -3.91 0.74 1.66
C PHE A 67 -4.08 0.80 3.18
N LEU A 68 -3.92 -0.33 3.86
CA LEU A 68 -4.06 -0.43 5.32
C LEU A 68 -3.03 0.44 6.04
N VAL A 69 -1.77 0.44 5.61
CA VAL A 69 -0.73 1.28 6.20
C VAL A 69 -1.08 2.77 6.05
N ALA A 70 -1.50 3.21 4.87
CA ALA A 70 -1.90 4.59 4.64
C ALA A 70 -3.09 5.02 5.53
N LEU A 71 -4.09 4.14 5.69
CA LEU A 71 -5.23 4.38 6.58
C LEU A 71 -4.82 4.45 8.04
N ILE A 72 -3.96 3.53 8.51
CA ILE A 72 -3.46 3.52 9.89
C ILE A 72 -2.76 4.85 10.19
N VAL A 73 -1.84 5.29 9.32
CA VAL A 73 -1.12 6.55 9.52
C VAL A 73 -2.06 7.74 9.57
N ARG A 74 -3.06 7.78 8.69
CA ARG A 74 -4.09 8.82 8.72
C ARG A 74 -4.86 8.83 10.04
N LEU A 75 -5.30 7.66 10.51
CA LEU A 75 -6.06 7.56 11.75
C LEU A 75 -5.20 7.99 12.94
N LEU A 76 -3.96 7.50 13.03
CA LEU A 76 -3.03 7.86 14.10
C LEU A 76 -2.76 9.37 14.15
N LYS A 77 -2.56 10.00 12.99
CA LYS A 77 -2.42 11.46 12.88
C LYS A 77 -3.69 12.19 13.34
N ASN A 78 -4.86 11.69 12.98
CA ASN A 78 -6.13 12.30 13.39
C ASN A 78 -6.40 12.15 14.90
N PHE A 79 -5.92 11.08 15.54
CA PHE A 79 -6.02 10.89 16.99
C PHE A 79 -4.98 11.67 17.79
N GLY A 80 -4.03 12.37 17.13
CA GLY A 80 -2.95 13.10 17.80
C GLY A 80 -1.90 12.19 18.44
N VAL A 81 -1.84 10.91 18.02
CA VAL A 81 -0.80 9.96 18.45
C VAL A 81 0.51 10.18 17.68
N LEU A 82 0.42 10.74 16.47
CA LEU A 82 1.51 11.10 15.57
C LEU A 82 1.32 12.52 15.03
#